data_AF-A0A967U6G5-F1
#
_entry.id   AF-A0A967U6G5-F1
#
_cell.length_a   1.000
_cell.length_b   1.000
_cell.length_c   1.000
_cell.angle_alpha   90.00
_cell.angle_beta   90.00
_cell.angle_gamma   90.00
#
_symmetry.space_group_name_H-M   'P 1'
#
loop_
_entity.id
_entity.type
_entity.pdbx_description
1 polymer ?
#
loop_
_entity_poly.entity_id
_entity_poly.type
_entity_poly.pdbx_seq_one_letter_code
_entity_poly.pdbx_strand_id
1 'polypeptide(L)'
;MIREIENIFTDFSDYGCFACDPSNKLGLRMKFFADDKTGEVFTKMNMEKQFEGFPGILHGGIQCALMDEVAFWAMFDKLKKIGLTA
;
A
#
# COMPACT_ATOMS: atom_id res chain seq x y z
N MET A 1 8.00 18.00 1.16
CA MET A 1 6.55 18.34 1.16
C MET A 1 5.86 17.01 1.12
N ILE A 2 4.83 16.78 1.93
CA ILE A 2 4.13 15.50 1.92
C ILE A 2 3.04 15.59 0.85
N ARG A 3 3.04 14.65 -0.10
CA ARG A 3 2.02 14.50 -1.14
C ARG A 3 1.48 13.08 -1.19
N GLU A 4 0.21 12.93 -1.54
CA GLU A 4 -0.36 11.62 -1.89
C GLU A 4 0.19 11.19 -3.25
N ILE A 5 0.54 9.91 -3.38
CA ILE A 5 0.95 9.32 -4.66
C ILE A 5 -0.32 8.87 -5.39
N GLU A 6 -0.51 9.38 -6.60
CA GLU A 6 -1.64 9.00 -7.44
C GLU A 6 -1.56 7.52 -7.81
N ASN A 7 -2.64 6.78 -7.54
CA ASN A 7 -2.75 5.39 -7.96
C ASN A 7 -3.21 5.30 -9.42
N ILE A 8 -2.26 5.36 -10.35
CA ILE A 8 -2.55 5.27 -11.79
C ILE A 8 -3.07 3.89 -12.24
N PHE A 9 -2.99 2.87 -11.37
CA PHE A 9 -3.45 1.53 -11.71
C PHE A 9 -4.98 1.40 -11.64
N THR A 10 -5.70 2.40 -11.15
CA THR A 10 -7.17 2.43 -11.17
C THR A 10 -7.76 2.48 -12.58
N ASP A 11 -6.96 2.81 -13.59
CA ASP A 11 -7.39 2.88 -14.99
C ASP A 11 -7.47 1.50 -15.67
N PHE A 12 -6.96 0.44 -15.04
CA PHE A 12 -7.09 -0.93 -15.57
C PHE A 12 -8.50 -1.47 -15.29
N SER A 13 -9.17 -2.01 -16.33
CA SER A 13 -10.57 -2.46 -16.27
C SER A 13 -10.87 -3.48 -15.18
N ASP A 14 -9.91 -4.35 -14.88
CA ASP A 14 -10.04 -5.43 -13.90
C ASP A 14 -9.10 -5.19 -12.71
N TYR A 15 -8.78 -3.93 -12.41
CA TYR A 15 -7.99 -3.58 -11.24
C TYR A 15 -8.75 -3.94 -9.97
N GLY A 16 -8.23 -4.93 -9.24
CA GLY A 16 -8.82 -5.45 -8.00
C GLY A 16 -7.75 -5.74 -6.96
N CYS A 17 -6.64 -5.00 -6.98
CA CYS A 17 -5.51 -5.21 -6.10
C CYS A 17 -5.96 -5.30 -4.64
N PHE A 18 -5.57 -6.39 -3.95
CA PHE A 18 -5.91 -6.59 -2.55
C PHE A 18 -5.43 -5.44 -1.67
N ALA A 19 -4.25 -4.89 -1.93
CA ALA A 19 -3.70 -3.83 -1.10
C ALA A 19 -4.18 -2.44 -1.51
N CYS A 20 -4.14 -2.11 -2.80
CA CYS A 20 -4.12 -0.72 -3.27
C CYS A 20 -5.40 -0.27 -4.01
N ASP A 21 -6.26 -1.19 -4.44
CA ASP A 21 -7.49 -0.81 -5.13
C ASP A 21 -8.50 -0.23 -4.11
N PRO A 22 -8.92 1.04 -4.26
CA PRO A 22 -9.92 1.64 -3.37
C PRO A 22 -11.31 0.98 -3.49
N SER A 23 -11.60 0.28 -4.59
CA SER A 23 -12.89 -0.37 -4.84
C SER A 23 -13.02 -1.75 -4.18
N ASN A 24 -11.88 -2.41 -3.89
CA ASN A 24 -11.86 -3.74 -3.30
C ASN A 24 -12.27 -3.70 -1.82
N LYS A 25 -13.55 -4.01 -1.55
CA LYS A 25 -14.15 -4.00 -0.20
C LYS A 25 -13.54 -5.01 0.77
N LEU A 26 -12.89 -6.05 0.24
CA LEU A 26 -12.19 -7.07 1.04
C LEU A 26 -10.69 -6.77 1.15
N GLY A 27 -10.21 -5.73 0.46
CA GLY A 27 -8.82 -5.31 0.43
C GLY A 27 -8.46 -4.30 1.53
N LEU A 28 -7.17 -4.00 1.60
CA LEU A 28 -6.59 -3.04 2.54
C LEU A 28 -6.85 -1.58 2.14
N ARG A 29 -7.13 -1.33 0.85
CA ARG A 29 -7.46 -0.01 0.27
C ARG A 29 -6.45 1.07 0.68
N MET A 30 -5.17 0.71 0.63
CA MET A 30 -4.04 1.51 1.07
C MET A 30 -3.86 2.74 0.19
N LYS A 31 -3.45 3.83 0.84
CA LYS A 31 -2.98 5.05 0.19
C LYS A 31 -1.52 5.27 0.56
N PHE A 32 -0.77 5.85 -0.37
CA PHE A 32 0.66 6.07 -0.21
C PHE A 32 0.98 7.56 -0.31
N PHE A 33 1.97 7.97 0.46
CA PHE A 33 2.40 9.35 0.55
C PHE A 33 3.91 9.40 0.42
N ALA A 34 4.41 10.38 -0.32
CA ALA A 34 5.83 10.67 -0.42
C ALA A 34 6.15 11.96 0.36
N ASP A 35 7.23 11.96 1.13
CA ASP A 35 7.85 13.20 1.58
C ASP A 35 9.01 13.56 0.66
N ASP A 36 8.82 14.60 -0.16
CA ASP A 36 9.85 15.06 -1.09
C ASP A 36 11.09 15.64 -0.38
N LYS A 37 11.05 15.92 0.93
CA LYS A 37 12.22 16.36 1.70
C LYS A 37 13.15 15.21 2.09
N THR A 38 12.59 14.10 2.56
CA THR A 38 13.36 12.95 3.05
C THR A 38 13.54 11.87 1.99
N GLY A 39 12.68 11.87 0.97
CA GLY A 39 12.61 10.79 -0.02
C GLY A 39 11.84 9.57 0.47
N GLU A 40 11.24 9.61 1.65
CA GLU A 40 10.48 8.49 2.20
C GLU A 40 9.13 8.33 1.49
N VAL A 41 8.67 7.07 1.41
CA VAL A 41 7.31 6.71 1.03
C VAL A 41 6.71 5.92 2.17
N PHE A 42 5.48 6.27 2.55
CA PHE A 42 4.78 5.66 3.67
C PHE A 42 3.28 5.55 3.42
N THR A 43 2.62 4.74 4.24
CA THR A 43 1.16 4.58 4.26
C THR A 43 0.63 4.88 5.66
N LYS A 44 -0.65 5.22 5.76
CA LYS A 44 -1.36 5.40 7.03
C LYS A 44 -2.68 4.68 6.94
N MET A 45 -2.94 3.81 7.90
CA MET A 45 -4.16 3.01 7.92
C MET A 45 -4.53 2.63 9.34
N ASN A 46 -5.84 2.51 9.57
CA ASN A 46 -6.40 1.99 10.80
C ASN A 46 -6.77 0.53 10.57
N MET A 47 -6.16 -0.38 11.33
CA MET A 47 -6.41 -1.80 11.15
C MET A 47 -7.73 -2.21 11.79
N GLU A 48 -8.56 -2.88 10.99
CA GLU A 48 -9.80 -3.47 11.44
C GLU A 48 -9.56 -4.86 12.07
N LYS A 49 -10.45 -5.26 12.99
CA LYS A 49 -10.37 -6.52 13.73
C LYS A 49 -10.28 -7.76 12.82
N GLN A 50 -10.85 -7.69 11.61
CA GLN A 50 -10.80 -8.77 10.63
C GLN A 50 -9.38 -9.08 10.12
N PHE A 51 -8.42 -8.19 10.33
CA PHE A 51 -7.02 -8.39 9.94
C PHE A 51 -6.17 -8.99 11.08
N GLU A 52 -6.77 -9.34 12.22
CA GLU A 52 -6.06 -9.97 13.33
C GLU A 52 -5.63 -11.40 12.98
N GLY A 53 -4.42 -11.78 13.39
CA GLY A 53 -3.99 -13.18 13.38
C GLY A 53 -4.09 -13.83 14.75
N PHE A 54 -3.74 -13.07 15.79
CA PHE A 54 -3.99 -13.39 17.19
C PHE A 54 -4.82 -12.26 17.81
N PRO A 55 -5.67 -12.50 18.83
CA PRO A 55 -6.51 -11.45 19.41
C PRO A 55 -5.72 -10.16 19.76
N GLY A 56 -6.11 -9.06 19.12
CA GLY A 56 -5.47 -7.75 19.27
C GLY A 56 -4.13 -7.56 18.55
N ILE A 57 -3.69 -8.54 17.76
CA ILE A 57 -2.42 -8.51 17.02
C ILE A 57 -2.68 -8.65 15.52
N LEU A 58 -2.20 -7.68 14.75
CA LEU A 58 -2.27 -7.69 13.29
C LEU A 58 -1.62 -8.96 12.71
N HIS A 59 -2.31 -9.66 11.83
CA HIS A 59 -1.82 -10.89 11.21
C HIS A 59 -0.48 -10.66 10.52
N GLY A 60 0.49 -11.57 10.73
CA GLY A 60 1.84 -11.43 10.17
C GLY A 60 1.86 -11.31 8.65
N GLY A 61 1.02 -12.09 7.95
CA GLY A 61 0.87 -11.97 6.49
C GLY A 61 0.33 -10.61 6.03
N ILE A 62 -0.51 -9.93 6.84
CA ILE A 62 -0.94 -8.56 6.53
C ILE A 62 0.23 -7.61 6.71
N GLN A 63 0.99 -7.73 7.80
CA GLN A 63 2.21 -6.94 8.01
C GLN A 63 3.19 -7.07 6.83
N CYS A 64 3.43 -8.29 6.35
CA CYS A 64 4.26 -8.53 5.16
C CYS A 64 3.70 -7.82 3.92
N ALA A 65 2.40 -7.93 3.66
CA ALA A 65 1.76 -7.24 2.54
C ALA A 65 1.91 -5.71 2.63
N LEU A 66 1.85 -5.12 3.83
CA LEU A 66 2.08 -3.67 3.99
C LEU A 66 3.51 -3.28 3.60
N MET A 67 4.50 -4.07 4.05
CA MET A 67 5.91 -3.79 3.76
C MET A 67 6.21 -3.97 2.27
N ASP A 68 5.67 -5.02 1.68
CA ASP A 68 5.75 -5.32 0.24
C ASP A 68 5.24 -4.14 -0.59
N GLU A 69 4.03 -3.66 -0.28
CA GLU A 69 3.38 -2.60 -1.04
C GLU A 69 4.07 -1.24 -0.82
N VAL A 70 4.49 -0.92 0.41
CA VAL A 70 5.29 0.31 0.63
C VAL A 70 6.59 0.28 -0.16
N ALA A 71 7.26 -0.86 -0.24
CA ALA A 71 8.49 -1.01 -1.03
C ALA A 71 8.22 -0.87 -2.54
N PHE A 72 7.14 -1.48 -3.05
CA PHE A 72 6.68 -1.29 -4.42
C PHE A 72 6.45 0.20 -4.73
N TRP A 73 5.65 0.90 -3.93
CA TRP A 73 5.31 2.30 -4.14
C TRP A 73 6.51 3.24 -3.96
N ALA A 74 7.47 2.88 -3.11
CA ALA A 74 8.74 3.60 -3.01
C ALA A 74 9.54 3.54 -4.33
N MET A 75 9.71 2.34 -4.89
CA MET A 75 10.39 2.18 -6.19
C MET A 75 9.63 2.87 -7.31
N PHE A 76 8.31 2.71 -7.34
CA PHE A 76 7.46 3.30 -8.37
C PHE A 76 7.53 4.83 -8.33
N ASP A 77 7.40 5.45 -7.15
CA ASP A 77 7.47 6.91 -7.01
C ASP A 77 8.85 7.46 -7.37
N LYS A 78 9.93 6.84 -6.88
CA LYS A 78 11.29 7.39 -7.01
C LYS A 78 11.96 7.07 -8.34
N LEU A 79 11.73 5.88 -8.88
CA LEU A 79 12.44 5.39 -10.06
C LEU A 79 11.57 5.33 -11.30
N LYS A 80 10.24 5.50 -11.17
CA LYS A 80 9.27 5.36 -12.25
C LYS A 80 9.36 3.99 -12.94
N LYS A 81 9.62 2.95 -12.15
CA LYS A 81 9.73 1.55 -12.57
C LYS A 81 8.79 0.68 -11.76
N ILE A 82 8.24 -0.33 -12.41
CA ILE A 82 7.54 -1.43 -11.75
C ILE A 82 8.60 -2.42 -11.27
N GLY A 83 8.69 -2.63 -9.97
CA GLY A 83 9.56 -3.62 -9.34
C GLY A 83 8.73 -4.70 -8.67
N LEU A 84 9.30 -5.90 -8.51
CA LEU A 84 8.71 -6.95 -7.71
C LEU A 84 9.47 -7.05 -6.39
N THR A 85 8.72 -7.24 -5.32
CA THR A 85 9.20 -7.35 -3.95
C THR A 85 8.85 -8.75 -3.41
N ALA A 86 9.52 -9.17 -2.33
CA ALA A 86 9.42 -10.51 -1.76
C ALA A 86 9.12 -10.44 -0.27
#